data_AF-A0A7Y0JNM5-F1
#
_entry.id   AF-A0A7Y0JNM5-F1
#
_cell.length_a   1.000
_cell.length_b   1.000
_cell.length_c   1.000
_cell.angle_alpha   90.00
_cell.angle_beta   90.00
_cell.angle_gamma   90.00
#
_symmetry.space_group_name_H-M   'P 1'
#
loop_
_entity.id
_entity.type
_entity.pdbx_description
1 polymer ?
#
loop_
_entity_poly.entity_id
_entity_poly.type
_entity_poly.pdbx_seq_one_letter_code
_entity_poly.pdbx_strand_id
1 'polypeptide(L)'
;MSNAFKSSAEAGRLPGLEAAGADEGVGEEGVWCERVTGYAASLRAFDAVDFAGDGGNDDQTAALAAGSLVVASKIFIDEVMEDIATLARDGGVVADDDSHFLALAELPPGFADRYDGRFARKFLVATVMVTGRMAAPHWKPPACLAEALALHIVVRRAQELLSDHGCLDGRQAHDLYAAFEDAAFEDLDHEWLYDAKLSGLNAGADGTEQPRAADDRQLLWFEATSETDIHSFLAEC
;
A
#
# COMPACT_ATOMS: atom_id res chain seq x y z
N MET A 1 -26.94 13.20 5.57
CA MET A 1 -25.70 12.93 4.83
C MET A 1 -24.89 11.91 5.62
N SER A 2 -25.33 10.65 5.59
CA SER A 2 -24.64 9.52 6.24
C SER A 2 -25.12 8.26 5.54
N ASN A 3 -24.20 7.59 4.84
CA ASN A 3 -24.23 6.23 4.27
C ASN A 3 -23.40 6.22 2.97
N ALA A 4 -22.09 6.01 3.11
CA ALA A 4 -21.23 5.58 1.99
C ALA A 4 -20.11 4.63 2.45
N PHE A 5 -19.78 4.56 3.75
CA PHE A 5 -18.67 3.73 4.25
C PHE A 5 -19.04 2.27 4.56
N LYS A 6 -20.30 1.85 4.34
CA LYS A 6 -20.76 0.49 4.67
C LYS A 6 -20.61 -0.54 3.54
N SER A 7 -20.03 -0.19 2.40
CA SER A 7 -20.07 -1.03 1.20
C SER A 7 -18.76 -1.74 0.83
N SER A 8 -17.69 -1.62 1.62
CA SER A 8 -16.41 -2.31 1.31
C SER A 8 -16.26 -3.69 1.98
N ALA A 9 -17.00 -3.94 3.08
CA ALA A 9 -16.87 -5.20 3.84
C ALA A 9 -17.45 -6.45 3.13
N GLU A 10 -18.27 -6.29 2.06
CA GLU A 10 -18.89 -7.43 1.37
C GLU A 10 -18.16 -7.89 0.09
N ALA A 11 -17.16 -7.15 -0.39
CA ALA A 11 -16.45 -7.48 -1.63
C ALA A 11 -15.33 -8.53 -1.44
N GLY A 12 -14.89 -8.79 -0.21
CA GLY A 12 -13.78 -9.71 0.09
C GLY A 12 -14.14 -11.20 0.21
N ARG A 13 -15.24 -11.68 -0.40
CA ARG A 13 -15.60 -13.11 -0.31
C ARG A 13 -14.82 -13.92 -1.35
N LEU A 14 -13.59 -14.27 -1.00
CA LEU A 14 -12.75 -15.20 -1.78
C LEU A 14 -13.50 -16.54 -1.99
N PRO A 15 -13.59 -17.06 -3.23
CA PRO A 15 -14.22 -18.36 -3.49
C PRO A 15 -13.31 -19.50 -3.02
N GLY A 16 -13.75 -20.24 -1.99
CA GLY A 16 -13.00 -21.36 -1.40
C GLY A 16 -13.17 -21.56 0.11
N LEU A 17 -13.84 -20.65 0.83
CA LEU A 17 -14.17 -20.80 2.25
C LEU A 17 -15.58 -21.41 2.42
N GLU A 18 -15.68 -22.74 2.52
CA GLU A 18 -16.84 -23.36 3.15
C GLU A 18 -16.66 -23.38 4.67
N ALA A 19 -17.66 -22.85 5.37
CA ALA A 19 -17.70 -22.74 6.82
C ALA A 19 -17.70 -24.12 7.49
N ALA A 20 -16.60 -24.45 8.16
CA ALA A 20 -16.57 -25.55 9.12
C ALA A 20 -16.92 -25.02 10.51
N GLY A 21 -18.10 -25.43 11.00
CA GLY A 21 -18.43 -25.57 12.42
C GLY A 21 -18.46 -24.29 13.27
N ALA A 22 -19.67 -23.83 13.60
CA ALA A 22 -19.89 -22.82 14.63
C ALA A 22 -19.49 -23.35 16.01
N ASP A 23 -18.44 -22.78 16.59
CA ASP A 23 -18.13 -22.83 18.02
C ASP A 23 -18.59 -21.51 18.65
N GLU A 24 -19.48 -21.58 19.64
CA GLU A 24 -20.02 -20.42 20.35
C GLU A 24 -18.99 -19.91 21.36
N GLY A 25 -18.26 -18.83 21.02
CA GLY A 25 -17.37 -18.18 22.00
C GLY A 25 -16.52 -17.01 21.50
N VAL A 26 -16.36 -16.83 20.19
CA VAL A 26 -15.51 -15.77 19.64
C VAL A 26 -16.37 -14.89 18.73
N GLY A 27 -16.47 -13.59 19.03
CA GLY A 27 -17.13 -12.63 18.12
C GLY A 27 -16.45 -12.65 16.74
N GLU A 28 -17.14 -12.19 15.69
CA GLU A 28 -16.60 -12.18 14.31
C GLU A 28 -15.20 -11.54 14.21
N GLU A 29 -14.92 -10.55 15.07
CA GLU A 29 -13.63 -9.89 15.25
C GLU A 29 -12.52 -10.86 15.69
N GLY A 30 -12.74 -11.66 16.73
CA GLY A 30 -11.71 -12.59 17.23
C GLY A 30 -11.41 -13.73 16.25
N VAL A 31 -12.41 -14.16 15.45
CA VAL A 31 -12.21 -15.15 14.38
C VAL A 31 -11.33 -14.58 13.27
N TRP A 32 -11.45 -13.28 12.99
CA TRP A 32 -10.57 -12.62 12.02
C TRP A 32 -9.14 -12.52 12.56
N CYS A 33 -8.94 -12.13 13.83
CA CYS A 33 -7.61 -12.02 14.43
C CYS A 33 -6.86 -13.37 14.47
N GLU A 34 -7.57 -14.45 14.78
CA GLU A 34 -6.99 -15.80 14.72
C GLU A 34 -6.59 -16.18 13.29
N ARG A 35 -7.48 -15.94 12.32
CA ARG A 35 -7.22 -16.24 10.91
C ARG A 35 -6.05 -15.43 10.35
N VAL A 36 -5.95 -14.15 10.68
CA VAL A 36 -4.86 -13.30 10.16
C VAL A 36 -3.51 -13.75 10.72
N THR A 37 -3.45 -14.13 12.00
CA THR A 37 -2.26 -14.70 12.65
C THR A 37 -1.76 -15.94 11.91
N GLY A 38 -2.69 -16.77 11.38
CA GLY A 38 -2.35 -17.95 10.58
C GLY A 38 -1.54 -17.67 9.31
N TYR A 39 -1.53 -16.43 8.81
CA TYR A 39 -0.71 -16.04 7.65
C TYR A 39 0.70 -15.57 8.02
N ALA A 40 1.01 -15.32 9.30
CA ALA A 40 2.27 -14.71 9.74
C ALA A 40 3.51 -15.43 9.19
N ALA A 41 3.53 -16.77 9.18
CA ALA A 41 4.64 -17.57 8.69
C ALA A 41 4.92 -17.41 7.17
N SER A 42 4.04 -16.74 6.43
CA SER A 42 4.26 -16.41 5.02
C SER A 42 5.19 -15.20 4.87
N LEU A 43 5.28 -14.34 5.89
CA LEU A 43 6.26 -13.27 5.98
C LEU A 43 7.56 -13.87 6.53
N ARG A 44 8.57 -14.03 5.67
CA ARG A 44 9.83 -14.73 6.04
C ARG A 44 11.05 -13.82 6.05
N ALA A 45 10.87 -12.59 5.55
CA ALA A 45 11.94 -11.61 5.45
C ALA A 45 12.12 -10.80 6.73
N PHE A 46 11.14 -10.88 7.63
CA PHE A 46 11.05 -10.12 8.87
C PHE A 46 10.69 -11.05 10.03
N ASP A 47 11.28 -10.78 11.19
CA ASP A 47 11.04 -11.46 12.45
C ASP A 47 10.24 -10.55 13.40
N ALA A 48 9.82 -11.09 14.56
CA ALA A 48 9.05 -10.33 15.53
C ALA A 48 9.73 -9.04 16.02
N VAL A 49 11.07 -9.01 15.99
CA VAL A 49 11.86 -7.83 16.38
C VAL A 49 11.67 -6.64 15.44
N ASP A 50 11.38 -6.89 14.16
CA ASP A 50 11.17 -5.85 13.15
C ASP A 50 9.82 -5.14 13.38
N PHE A 51 8.96 -5.68 14.23
CA PHE A 51 7.72 -5.07 14.68
C PHE A 51 7.82 -4.51 16.10
N ALA A 52 8.95 -4.66 16.81
CA ALA A 52 8.95 -4.57 18.28
C ALA A 52 9.06 -3.15 18.87
N GLY A 53 9.40 -2.12 18.09
CA GLY A 53 9.64 -0.76 18.59
C GLY A 53 10.53 -0.66 19.84
N ASP A 54 10.55 0.49 20.52
CA ASP A 54 11.34 0.69 21.75
C ASP A 54 10.75 -0.05 22.98
N GLY A 55 9.49 -0.50 22.89
CA GLY A 55 8.75 -1.10 24.00
C GLY A 55 8.80 -2.63 24.07
N GLY A 56 9.17 -3.29 22.97
CA GLY A 56 9.02 -4.73 22.79
C GLY A 56 7.56 -5.14 22.61
N ASN A 57 7.21 -5.75 21.48
CA ASN A 57 5.89 -6.35 21.28
C ASN A 57 5.95 -7.85 21.59
N ASP A 58 4.83 -8.41 22.07
CA ASP A 58 4.73 -9.86 22.26
C ASP A 58 4.61 -10.60 20.91
N ASP A 59 4.92 -11.91 20.94
CA ASP A 59 4.91 -12.77 19.74
C ASP A 59 3.55 -12.75 19.01
N GLN A 60 2.46 -12.59 19.76
CA GLN A 60 1.10 -12.57 19.21
C GLN A 60 0.84 -11.29 18.41
N THR A 61 1.27 -10.14 18.93
CA THR A 61 1.13 -8.83 18.27
C THR A 61 1.98 -8.77 17.00
N ALA A 62 3.21 -9.28 17.06
CA ALA A 62 4.06 -9.41 15.88
C ALA A 62 3.44 -10.34 14.81
N ALA A 63 2.81 -11.45 15.23
CA ALA A 63 2.14 -12.35 14.31
C ALA A 63 0.87 -11.73 13.67
N LEU A 64 0.13 -10.89 14.40
CA LEU A 64 -0.98 -10.10 13.84
C LEU A 64 -0.47 -9.12 12.77
N ALA A 65 0.62 -8.41 13.04
CA ALA A 65 1.24 -7.51 12.06
C ALA A 65 1.69 -8.26 10.80
N ALA A 66 2.50 -9.30 10.98
CA ALA A 66 3.00 -10.09 9.86
C ALA A 66 1.87 -10.71 9.02
N GLY A 67 0.84 -11.24 9.70
CA GLY A 67 -0.34 -11.78 9.04
C GLY A 67 -1.13 -10.73 8.26
N SER A 68 -1.32 -9.54 8.83
CA SER A 68 -2.09 -8.48 8.19
C SER A 68 -1.37 -7.87 6.99
N LEU A 69 -0.03 -7.79 6.99
CA LEU A 69 0.74 -7.45 5.79
C LEU A 69 0.50 -8.43 4.63
N VAL A 70 0.45 -9.73 4.93
CA VAL A 70 0.19 -10.77 3.92
C VAL A 70 -1.23 -10.64 3.37
N VAL A 71 -2.22 -10.35 4.22
CA VAL A 71 -3.61 -10.14 3.79
C VAL A 71 -3.73 -8.85 2.97
N ALA A 72 -3.19 -7.73 3.45
CA ALA A 72 -3.18 -6.45 2.76
C ALA A 72 -2.51 -6.55 1.38
N SER A 73 -1.39 -7.27 1.28
CA SER A 73 -0.71 -7.53 0.01
C SER A 73 -1.61 -8.21 -1.02
N LYS A 74 -2.36 -9.24 -0.60
CA LYS A 74 -3.28 -9.97 -1.49
C LYS A 74 -4.41 -9.08 -1.98
N ILE A 75 -5.07 -8.38 -1.06
CA ILE A 75 -6.15 -7.44 -1.36
C ILE A 75 -5.66 -6.38 -2.34
N PHE A 76 -4.50 -5.77 -2.06
CA PHE A 76 -3.94 -4.73 -2.91
C PHE A 76 -3.57 -5.24 -4.31
N ILE A 77 -3.01 -6.44 -4.43
CA ILE A 77 -2.72 -7.06 -5.74
C ILE A 77 -4.01 -7.28 -6.53
N ASP A 78 -5.05 -7.81 -5.90
CA ASP A 78 -6.35 -8.06 -6.54
C ASP A 78 -6.97 -6.75 -7.04
N GLU A 79 -6.95 -5.71 -6.22
CA GLU A 79 -7.48 -4.39 -6.58
C GLU A 79 -6.68 -3.70 -7.70
N VAL A 80 -5.34 -3.82 -7.74
CA VAL A 80 -4.55 -3.33 -8.87
C VAL A 80 -4.96 -4.06 -10.16
N MET A 81 -5.24 -5.36 -10.10
CA MET A 81 -5.72 -6.10 -11.27
C MET A 81 -7.11 -5.64 -11.72
N GLU A 82 -8.00 -5.31 -10.79
CA GLU A 82 -9.31 -4.73 -11.09
C GLU A 82 -9.19 -3.36 -11.75
N ASP A 83 -8.33 -2.48 -11.24
CA ASP A 83 -8.06 -1.17 -11.84
C ASP A 83 -7.46 -1.29 -13.25
N ILE A 84 -6.55 -2.24 -13.48
CA ILE A 84 -6.03 -2.56 -14.82
C ILE A 84 -7.16 -2.98 -15.75
N ALA A 85 -8.10 -3.80 -15.28
CA ALA A 85 -9.23 -4.24 -16.08
C ALA A 85 -10.17 -3.08 -16.42
N THR A 86 -10.37 -2.13 -15.51
CA THR A 86 -11.12 -0.89 -15.75
C THR A 86 -10.44 -0.03 -16.81
N LEU A 87 -9.16 0.29 -16.64
CA LEU A 87 -8.39 1.07 -17.63
C LEU A 87 -8.30 0.39 -18.99
N ALA A 88 -8.30 -0.94 -19.05
CA ALA A 88 -8.31 -1.68 -20.31
C ALA A 88 -9.64 -1.60 -21.05
N ARG A 89 -10.77 -1.43 -20.34
CA ARG A 89 -12.11 -1.27 -20.92
C ARG A 89 -12.35 0.15 -21.37
N ASP A 90 -12.02 1.11 -20.51
CA ASP A 90 -12.50 2.49 -20.63
C ASP A 90 -11.42 3.42 -21.23
N GLY A 91 -10.14 3.03 -21.12
CA GLY A 91 -8.99 3.80 -21.63
C GLY A 91 -8.67 5.01 -20.75
N GLY A 92 -7.75 5.88 -21.22
CA GLY A 92 -7.44 7.13 -20.52
C GLY A 92 -6.54 6.98 -19.30
N VAL A 93 -6.72 7.91 -18.36
CA VAL A 93 -5.95 8.07 -17.12
C VAL A 93 -6.91 8.23 -15.95
N VAL A 94 -6.45 7.90 -14.74
CA VAL A 94 -7.27 8.01 -13.51
C VAL A 94 -7.86 9.41 -13.31
N ALA A 95 -7.14 10.48 -13.65
CA ALA A 95 -7.64 11.86 -13.48
C ALA A 95 -8.87 12.21 -14.34
N ASP A 96 -9.03 11.57 -15.50
CA ASP A 96 -10.05 11.91 -16.49
C ASP A 96 -11.25 10.93 -16.48
N ASP A 97 -11.19 9.89 -15.63
CA ASP A 97 -12.16 8.79 -15.61
C ASP A 97 -13.00 8.86 -14.32
N ASP A 98 -14.33 8.92 -14.51
CA ASP A 98 -15.32 8.93 -13.42
C ASP A 98 -15.47 7.56 -12.73
N SER A 99 -14.73 6.54 -13.18
CA SER A 99 -14.71 5.21 -12.58
C SER A 99 -14.19 5.21 -11.14
N HIS A 100 -14.72 4.30 -10.34
CA HIS A 100 -14.23 4.07 -8.98
C HIS A 100 -12.98 3.20 -9.01
N PHE A 101 -11.81 3.83 -9.10
CA PHE A 101 -10.54 3.14 -8.89
C PHE A 101 -10.33 2.78 -7.43
N LEU A 102 -9.70 1.63 -7.19
CA LEU A 102 -9.47 1.08 -5.86
C LEU A 102 -8.04 1.38 -5.43
N ALA A 103 -7.07 0.62 -5.94
CA ALA A 103 -5.66 0.74 -5.58
C ALA A 103 -5.03 2.01 -6.15
N LEU A 104 -5.34 2.38 -7.40
CA LEU A 104 -4.75 3.56 -8.04
C LEU A 104 -5.24 4.88 -7.43
N ALA A 105 -6.40 4.89 -6.76
CA ALA A 105 -6.90 6.05 -6.04
C ALA A 105 -6.10 6.35 -4.75
N GLU A 106 -5.32 5.38 -4.25
CA GLU A 106 -4.47 5.53 -3.06
C GLU A 106 -3.04 5.98 -3.38
N LEU A 107 -2.71 6.09 -4.66
CA LEU A 107 -1.46 6.70 -5.09
C LEU A 107 -1.49 8.22 -4.89
N PRO A 108 -0.32 8.88 -4.90
CA PRO A 108 -0.23 10.33 -4.79
C PRO A 108 -1.19 11.03 -5.78
N PRO A 109 -2.20 11.79 -5.30
CA PRO A 109 -3.27 12.29 -6.16
C PRO A 109 -2.77 13.36 -7.14
N GLY A 110 -1.67 14.01 -6.82
CA GLY A 110 -1.00 15.02 -7.66
C GLY A 110 -0.51 14.52 -9.02
N PHE A 111 -0.44 13.20 -9.22
CA PHE A 111 0.04 12.56 -10.46
C PHE A 111 -1.03 11.68 -11.11
N ALA A 112 -2.32 11.88 -10.77
CA ALA A 112 -3.42 11.07 -11.30
C ALA A 112 -3.56 11.14 -12.84
N ASP A 113 -3.06 12.20 -13.47
CA ASP A 113 -2.95 12.37 -14.93
C ASP A 113 -1.92 11.42 -15.57
N ARG A 114 -1.11 10.72 -14.75
CA ARG A 114 -0.07 9.78 -15.19
C ARG A 114 -0.43 8.32 -14.99
N TYR A 115 -1.50 8.03 -14.25
CA TYR A 115 -1.92 6.66 -13.95
C TYR A 115 -2.76 6.12 -15.11
N ASP A 116 -2.10 5.67 -16.16
CA ASP A 116 -2.71 5.00 -17.31
C ASP A 116 -2.62 3.47 -17.19
N GLY A 117 -3.22 2.75 -18.14
CA GLY A 117 -3.17 1.28 -18.14
C GLY A 117 -1.74 0.69 -18.24
N ARG A 118 -0.77 1.43 -18.81
CA ARG A 118 0.63 0.99 -18.89
C ARG A 118 1.32 1.16 -17.55
N PHE A 119 1.09 2.26 -16.86
CA PHE A 119 1.52 2.52 -15.50
C PHE A 119 0.97 1.43 -14.58
N ALA A 120 -0.35 1.18 -14.59
CA ALA A 120 -0.99 0.20 -13.72
C ALA A 120 -0.39 -1.21 -13.86
N ARG A 121 -0.14 -1.67 -15.08
CA ARG A 121 0.53 -2.97 -15.32
C ARG A 121 1.96 -3.02 -14.80
N LYS A 122 2.73 -1.93 -14.93
CA LYS A 122 4.10 -1.86 -14.37
C LYS A 122 4.05 -1.79 -12.84
N PHE A 123 3.10 -1.04 -12.29
CA PHE A 123 2.87 -0.92 -10.86
C PHE A 123 2.51 -2.27 -10.23
N LEU A 124 1.65 -3.07 -10.87
CA LEU A 124 1.38 -4.45 -10.46
C LEU A 124 2.66 -5.29 -10.35
N VAL A 125 3.57 -5.18 -11.32
CA VAL A 125 4.85 -5.90 -11.28
C VAL A 125 5.69 -5.44 -10.08
N ALA A 126 5.78 -4.12 -9.84
CA ALA A 126 6.47 -3.58 -8.68
C ALA A 126 5.85 -4.09 -7.36
N THR A 127 4.52 -4.04 -7.23
CA THR A 127 3.78 -4.56 -6.08
C THR A 127 4.07 -6.04 -5.84
N VAL A 128 3.98 -6.89 -6.87
CA VAL A 128 4.27 -8.33 -6.75
C VAL A 128 5.74 -8.57 -6.38
N MET A 129 6.66 -7.78 -6.92
CA MET A 129 8.08 -7.91 -6.63
C MET A 129 8.40 -7.55 -5.17
N VAL A 130 7.91 -6.42 -4.65
CA VAL A 130 8.20 -6.01 -3.27
C VAL A 130 7.49 -6.91 -2.25
N THR A 131 6.22 -7.24 -2.48
CA THR A 131 5.46 -8.14 -1.60
C THR A 131 6.00 -9.58 -1.65
N GLY A 132 6.45 -10.04 -2.82
CA GLY A 132 7.13 -11.32 -2.96
C GLY A 132 8.45 -11.41 -2.20
N ARG A 133 9.18 -10.29 -2.07
CA ARG A 133 10.40 -10.22 -1.25
C ARG A 133 10.11 -10.29 0.24
N MET A 134 8.96 -9.81 0.70
CA MET A 134 8.55 -10.00 2.11
C MET A 134 8.37 -11.49 2.46
N ALA A 135 8.01 -12.30 1.48
CA ALA A 135 7.91 -13.76 1.62
C ALA A 135 9.23 -14.50 1.35
N ALA A 136 10.32 -13.82 1.02
CA ALA A 136 11.63 -14.43 0.83
C ALA A 136 12.37 -14.57 2.17
N PRO A 137 13.39 -15.45 2.30
CA PRO A 137 14.16 -15.59 3.55
C PRO A 137 14.99 -14.37 3.96
N HIS A 138 15.25 -13.45 3.04
CA HIS A 138 16.08 -12.28 3.27
C HIS A 138 15.42 -11.06 2.65
N TRP A 139 15.23 -10.02 3.46
CA TRP A 139 14.68 -8.76 2.99
C TRP A 139 15.63 -8.07 2.01
N LYS A 140 15.05 -7.47 0.98
CA LYS A 140 15.69 -6.43 0.19
C LYS A 140 14.71 -5.28 0.08
N PRO A 141 15.12 -4.05 0.48
CA PRO A 141 14.28 -2.87 0.40
C PRO A 141 13.71 -2.62 -1.01
N PRO A 142 12.72 -1.71 -1.13
CA PRO A 142 12.25 -1.22 -2.42
C PRO A 142 13.42 -0.78 -3.31
N ALA A 143 13.48 -1.31 -4.52
CA ALA A 143 14.52 -0.99 -5.50
C ALA A 143 14.15 0.21 -6.38
N CYS A 144 12.91 0.67 -6.30
CA CYS A 144 12.41 1.84 -7.02
C CYS A 144 11.24 2.48 -6.26
N LEU A 145 10.90 3.71 -6.64
CA LEU A 145 9.82 4.47 -6.01
C LEU A 145 8.45 3.77 -6.11
N ALA A 146 8.16 3.07 -7.22
CA ALA A 146 6.91 2.31 -7.35
C ALA A 146 6.81 1.17 -6.34
N GLU A 147 7.92 0.49 -6.05
CA GLU A 147 7.96 -0.53 -5.00
C GLU A 147 7.79 0.09 -3.61
N ALA A 148 8.38 1.27 -3.36
CA ALA A 148 8.24 1.97 -2.08
C ALA A 148 6.80 2.40 -1.84
N LEU A 149 6.14 2.99 -2.84
CA LEU A 149 4.72 3.36 -2.77
C LEU A 149 3.80 2.16 -2.59
N ALA A 150 4.07 1.06 -3.31
CA ALA A 150 3.30 -0.16 -3.14
C ALA A 150 3.43 -0.71 -1.72
N LEU A 151 4.63 -0.73 -1.16
CA LEU A 151 4.87 -1.17 0.22
C LEU A 151 4.18 -0.24 1.23
N HIS A 152 4.29 1.09 1.05
CA HIS A 152 3.66 2.07 1.93
C HIS A 152 2.14 1.90 1.98
N ILE A 153 1.50 1.74 0.82
CA ILE A 153 0.05 1.50 0.75
C ILE A 153 -0.31 0.18 1.46
N VAL A 154 0.45 -0.88 1.23
CA VAL A 154 0.23 -2.18 1.89
C VAL A 154 0.36 -2.08 3.41
N VAL A 155 1.37 -1.37 3.92
CA VAL A 155 1.56 -1.13 5.36
C VAL A 155 0.38 -0.39 5.96
N ARG A 156 -0.01 0.74 5.35
CA ARG A 156 -1.15 1.55 5.80
C ARG A 156 -2.45 0.72 5.84
N ARG A 157 -2.72 -0.06 4.80
CA ARG A 157 -3.90 -0.94 4.76
C ARG A 157 -3.83 -2.05 5.81
N ALA A 158 -2.65 -2.62 6.06
CA ALA A 158 -2.48 -3.63 7.09
C ALA A 158 -2.77 -3.05 8.49
N GLN A 159 -2.36 -1.81 8.75
CA GLN A 159 -2.72 -1.07 9.96
C GLN A 159 -4.23 -0.86 10.08
N GLU A 160 -4.87 -0.37 9.01
CA GLU A 160 -6.33 -0.15 8.95
C GLU A 160 -7.10 -1.46 9.20
N LEU A 161 -6.69 -2.57 8.58
CA LEU A 161 -7.30 -3.88 8.80
C LEU A 161 -7.25 -4.33 10.27
N LEU A 162 -6.14 -4.12 10.97
CA LEU A 162 -6.03 -4.49 12.39
C LEU A 162 -6.96 -3.65 13.27
N SER A 163 -7.09 -2.36 12.97
CA SER A 163 -7.97 -1.43 13.68
C SER A 163 -9.45 -1.73 13.39
N ASP A 164 -9.82 -1.92 12.13
CA ASP A 164 -11.20 -2.12 11.68
C ASP A 164 -11.80 -3.44 12.19
N HIS A 165 -10.95 -4.47 12.38
CA HIS A 165 -11.36 -5.75 12.94
C HIS A 165 -11.15 -5.87 14.45
N GLY A 166 -10.76 -4.79 15.13
CA GLY A 166 -10.63 -4.75 16.59
C GLY A 166 -9.49 -5.62 17.15
N CYS A 167 -8.51 -6.01 16.33
CA CYS A 167 -7.38 -6.80 16.81
C CYS A 167 -6.38 -5.98 17.59
N LEU A 168 -6.20 -4.71 17.21
CA LEU A 168 -5.41 -3.71 17.91
C LEU A 168 -6.13 -2.38 17.82
N ASP A 169 -5.95 -1.50 18.81
CA ASP A 169 -6.39 -0.13 18.63
C ASP A 169 -5.52 0.61 17.60
N GLY A 170 -6.05 1.70 17.03
CA GLY A 170 -5.36 2.42 15.95
C GLY A 170 -4.00 3.01 16.36
N ARG A 171 -3.77 3.29 17.65
CA ARG A 171 -2.49 3.81 18.14
C ARG A 171 -1.48 2.68 18.29
N GLN A 172 -1.89 1.54 18.81
CA GLN A 172 -1.07 0.33 18.88
C GLN A 172 -0.65 -0.11 17.48
N ALA A 173 -1.59 -0.17 16.54
CA ALA A 173 -1.32 -0.53 15.16
C ALA A 173 -0.35 0.47 14.48
N HIS A 174 -0.51 1.77 14.74
CA HIS A 174 0.42 2.79 14.24
C HIS A 174 1.84 2.61 14.78
N ASP A 175 2.01 2.50 16.09
CA ASP A 175 3.35 2.39 16.71
C ASP A 175 4.05 1.07 16.29
N LEU A 176 3.27 0.01 16.07
CA LEU A 176 3.73 -1.28 15.55
C LEU A 176 4.27 -1.18 14.12
N TYR A 177 3.55 -0.48 13.24
CA TYR A 177 3.96 -0.33 11.85
C TYR A 177 5.05 0.72 11.63
N ALA A 178 5.14 1.74 12.48
CA ALA A 178 6.27 2.68 12.46
C ALA A 178 7.62 1.95 12.66
N ALA A 179 7.67 1.00 13.60
CA ALA A 179 8.88 0.18 13.81
C ALA A 179 9.20 -0.71 12.59
N PHE A 180 8.16 -1.24 11.93
CA PHE A 180 8.33 -2.00 10.69
C PHE A 180 8.84 -1.14 9.55
N GLU A 181 8.32 0.08 9.40
CA GLU A 181 8.73 1.01 8.34
C GLU A 181 10.21 1.37 8.45
N ASP A 182 10.72 1.60 9.67
CA ASP A 182 12.15 1.82 9.94
C ASP A 182 13.05 0.65 9.47
N ALA A 183 12.54 -0.59 9.51
CA ALA A 183 13.26 -1.78 9.05
C ALA A 183 13.07 -2.06 7.55
N ALA A 184 11.91 -1.70 7.00
CA ALA A 184 11.50 -2.08 5.67
C ALA A 184 11.99 -1.10 4.59
N PHE A 185 12.12 0.18 4.93
CA PHE A 185 12.53 1.25 4.03
C PHE A 185 13.98 1.71 4.27
N GLU A 186 14.70 2.05 3.20
CA GLU A 186 16.02 2.72 3.32
C GLU A 186 15.86 4.22 3.60
N ASP A 187 14.82 4.84 3.03
CA ASP A 187 14.40 6.22 3.24
C ASP A 187 12.86 6.35 3.17
N LEU A 188 12.33 7.49 3.62
CA LEU A 188 10.89 7.79 3.60
C LEU A 188 10.53 8.81 2.51
N ASP A 189 11.28 8.82 1.40
CA ASP A 189 11.12 9.85 0.37
C ASP A 189 9.77 9.75 -0.37
N HIS A 190 9.13 8.58 -0.37
CA HIS A 190 7.78 8.41 -0.96
C HIS A 190 6.70 9.21 -0.23
N GLU A 191 6.87 9.51 1.05
CA GLU A 191 5.88 10.25 1.86
C GLU A 191 5.70 11.68 1.35
N TRP A 192 6.76 12.28 0.81
CA TRP A 192 6.76 13.65 0.29
C TRP A 192 5.81 13.83 -0.89
N LEU A 193 5.55 12.76 -1.65
CA LEU A 193 4.63 12.78 -2.79
C LEU A 193 3.17 12.93 -2.35
N TYR A 194 2.84 12.55 -1.12
CA TYR A 194 1.50 12.68 -0.55
C TYR A 194 1.25 14.07 0.05
N ASP A 195 2.29 14.85 0.37
CA ASP A 195 2.12 16.21 0.87
C ASP A 195 2.01 17.22 -0.29
N ALA A 196 0.79 17.72 -0.52
CA ALA A 196 0.47 18.73 -1.52
C ALA A 196 1.19 20.08 -1.31
N LYS A 197 1.68 20.39 -0.11
CA LYS A 197 2.46 21.62 0.16
C LYS A 197 3.95 21.44 -0.15
N LEU A 198 4.47 20.22 -0.04
CA LEU A 198 5.89 19.91 -0.25
C LEU A 198 6.20 19.39 -1.66
N SER A 199 5.23 18.78 -2.35
CA SER A 199 5.36 18.28 -3.73
C SER A 199 5.42 19.35 -4.83
N GLY A 200 5.47 20.64 -4.48
CA GLY A 200 5.54 21.75 -5.46
C GLY A 200 4.24 22.04 -6.21
N LEU A 201 3.23 21.18 -6.13
CA LEU A 201 1.96 21.25 -6.89
C LEU A 201 1.02 22.40 -6.49
N ASN A 202 1.36 23.19 -5.46
CA ASN A 202 0.62 24.41 -5.08
C ASN A 202 1.25 25.72 -5.61
N ALA A 203 2.35 25.66 -6.37
CA ALA A 203 2.96 26.84 -6.99
C ALA A 203 2.36 27.12 -8.37
N GLY A 204 1.09 27.54 -8.45
CA GLY A 204 0.46 27.76 -9.76
C GLY A 204 -0.95 28.31 -9.81
N ALA A 205 -1.34 29.21 -8.89
CA ALA A 205 -2.59 29.96 -8.98
C ALA A 205 -2.41 31.35 -9.65
N ASP A 206 -1.33 31.56 -10.42
CA ASP A 206 -1.19 32.72 -11.29
C ASP A 206 -0.98 32.27 -12.74
N GLY A 207 -1.96 32.58 -13.57
CA GLY A 207 -2.02 32.11 -14.94
C GLY A 207 -1.07 32.90 -15.83
N THR A 208 0.01 32.27 -16.29
CA THR A 208 0.55 32.42 -17.66
C THR A 208 1.83 31.60 -17.76
N GLU A 209 1.72 30.29 -18.03
CA GLU A 209 2.76 29.62 -18.79
C GLU A 209 2.19 28.44 -19.57
N GLN A 210 2.45 28.46 -20.86
CA GLN A 210 2.07 27.44 -21.84
C GLN A 210 2.74 26.12 -21.44
N PRO A 211 2.06 24.95 -21.54
CA PRO A 211 2.66 23.69 -21.13
C PRO A 211 3.87 23.42 -22.01
N ARG A 212 5.04 23.62 -21.42
CA ARG A 212 6.31 23.29 -22.01
C ARG A 212 6.23 21.79 -22.34
N ALA A 213 6.53 21.46 -23.59
CA ALA A 213 6.47 20.11 -24.13
C ALA A 213 6.91 19.08 -23.07
N ALA A 214 6.03 18.11 -22.80
CA ALA A 214 6.27 16.97 -21.93
C ALA A 214 7.67 16.44 -22.19
N ASP A 215 8.60 16.75 -21.30
CA ASP A 215 9.94 16.21 -21.35
C ASP A 215 9.80 14.72 -21.05
N ASP A 216 10.34 13.89 -21.94
CA ASP A 216 10.31 12.42 -21.96
C ASP A 216 11.06 11.78 -20.78
N ARG A 217 11.24 12.52 -19.68
CA ARG A 217 11.50 12.00 -18.35
C ARG A 217 10.24 11.32 -17.84
N GLN A 218 9.87 10.22 -18.50
CA GLN A 218 9.02 9.18 -17.91
C GLN A 218 9.64 8.85 -16.56
N LEU A 219 9.08 9.49 -15.55
CA LEU A 219 9.50 9.57 -14.18
C LEU A 219 10.09 8.24 -13.69
N LEU A 220 11.19 8.31 -12.94
CA LEU A 220 12.02 7.21 -12.44
C LEU A 220 11.27 6.22 -11.53
N TRP A 221 9.92 6.19 -11.49
CA TRP A 221 9.07 5.29 -10.69
C TRP A 221 9.56 3.85 -10.71
N PHE A 222 10.05 3.41 -11.87
CA PHE A 222 10.47 2.04 -12.12
C PHE A 222 11.97 1.90 -12.37
N GLU A 223 12.75 2.99 -12.27
CA GLU A 223 14.20 2.94 -12.36
C GLU A 223 14.81 2.61 -11.01
N ALA A 224 15.97 1.95 -11.04
CA ALA A 224 16.65 1.55 -9.81
C ALA A 224 17.09 2.80 -9.05
N THR A 225 16.72 2.90 -7.78
CA THR A 225 17.17 3.98 -6.90
C THR A 225 18.62 3.71 -6.50
N SER A 226 19.53 4.62 -6.85
CA SER A 226 20.74 4.77 -6.06
C SER A 226 20.46 5.73 -4.89
N GLU A 227 21.25 5.65 -3.82
CA GLU A 227 21.18 6.42 -2.55
C GLU A 227 21.10 7.97 -2.71
N THR A 228 21.09 8.49 -3.95
CA THR A 228 21.14 9.93 -4.30
C THR A 228 20.03 10.37 -5.27
N ASP A 229 19.23 9.46 -5.83
CA ASP A 229 18.38 9.78 -6.99
C ASP A 229 17.01 10.39 -6.62
N ILE A 230 16.41 10.06 -5.48
CA ILE A 230 15.05 10.53 -5.15
C ILE A 230 15.04 11.99 -4.67
N HIS A 231 16.01 12.42 -3.86
CA HIS A 231 16.18 13.84 -3.52
C HIS A 231 16.44 14.72 -4.75
N SER A 232 17.08 14.18 -5.80
CA SER A 232 17.29 14.89 -7.07
C SER A 232 15.97 15.03 -7.84
N PHE A 233 15.10 14.01 -7.78
CA PHE A 233 13.77 14.03 -8.37
C PHE A 233 12.87 15.11 -7.71
N LEU A 234 12.88 15.21 -6.38
CA LEU A 234 12.08 16.20 -5.63
C LEU A 234 12.58 17.65 -5.82
N ALA A 235 13.85 17.84 -6.19
CA ALA A 235 14.41 19.17 -6.45
C ALA A 235 14.09 19.72 -7.85
N GLU A 236 13.59 18.88 -8.77
CA GLU A 236 13.31 19.24 -10.16
C GLU A 236 11.80 19.35 -10.49
N CYS A 237 10.91 19.05 -9.53
CA CYS A 237 9.45 19.30 -9.60
C CYS A 237 9.09 20.68 -9.02
#